data_AF-A0AAD9KGD8-F1
#
_entry.id   AF-A0AAD9KGD8-F1
#
_cell.length_a   1.000
_cell.length_b   1.000
_cell.length_c   1.000
_cell.angle_alpha   90.00
_cell.angle_beta   90.00
_cell.angle_gamma   90.00
#
_symmetry.space_group_name_H-M   'P 1'
#
loop_
_entity.id
_entity.type
_entity.pdbx_description
1 polymer ?
#
loop_
_entity_poly.entity_id
_entity_poly.type
_entity_poly.pdbx_seq_one_letter_code
_entity_poly.pdbx_strand_id
1 'polypeptide(L)'
;MAVALDTGATTNMISAFTARVCKLPITPASQIARQADGVTPLDFIGETHCNVTRGSLSFQLDGLMVKQLDVDVLAGNPFLARNDVAVRPTKKQIIIGGADIIYYGTDECKAGAASVRRTRPSSCESRETVTLPGDYLETPCDVNTDTLWALEPRLDSRTNIQSKPERAWRPPQEILLVSGALRVAMIPMLLFWLAGASTSALLVR
;
A
#
# COMPACT_ATOMS: atom_id res chain seq x y z
N MET A 1 4.41 3.07 -3.36
CA MET A 1 5.46 2.29 -4.04
C MET A 1 6.40 1.76 -2.98
N ALA A 2 6.44 0.45 -2.79
CA ALA A 2 7.41 -0.20 -1.91
C ALA A 2 8.72 -0.47 -2.67
N VAL A 3 9.85 -0.41 -1.98
CA VAL A 3 11.16 -0.74 -2.58
C VAL A 3 11.81 -1.82 -1.71
N ALA A 4 12.09 -2.97 -2.30
CA ALA A 4 12.84 -4.05 -1.67
C ALA A 4 14.32 -3.83 -1.94
N LEU A 5 15.12 -3.61 -0.89
CA LEU A 5 16.58 -3.52 -1.00
C LEU A 5 17.17 -4.94 -0.91
N ASP A 6 17.84 -5.37 -1.96
CA ASP A 6 18.42 -6.72 -2.06
C ASP A 6 19.91 -6.65 -2.40
N THR A 7 20.77 -6.93 -1.42
CA THR A 7 22.23 -6.94 -1.61
C THR A 7 22.72 -8.14 -2.45
N GLY A 8 21.87 -9.14 -2.66
CA GLY A 8 22.16 -10.31 -3.49
C GLY A 8 21.77 -10.13 -4.96
N ALA A 9 20.90 -9.18 -5.27
CA ALA A 9 20.45 -8.94 -6.64
C ALA A 9 21.52 -8.21 -7.47
N THR A 10 21.81 -8.76 -8.65
CA THR A 10 22.80 -8.22 -9.60
C THR A 10 22.23 -7.12 -10.50
N THR A 11 20.90 -6.98 -10.55
CA THR A 11 20.21 -5.97 -11.35
C THR A 11 19.02 -5.39 -10.59
N ASN A 12 18.61 -4.19 -10.96
CA ASN A 12 17.39 -3.58 -10.44
C ASN A 12 16.21 -4.02 -11.32
N MET A 13 15.08 -4.37 -10.70
CA MET A 13 13.87 -4.76 -11.41
C MET A 13 12.69 -3.93 -10.93
N ILE A 14 11.80 -3.60 -11.86
CA ILE A 14 10.59 -2.82 -11.59
C ILE A 14 9.42 -3.58 -12.18
N SER A 15 8.33 -3.70 -11.43
CA SER A 15 7.13 -4.32 -11.96
C SER A 15 6.57 -3.49 -13.11
N ALA A 16 6.15 -4.15 -14.19
CA ALA A 16 5.53 -3.49 -15.34
C ALA A 16 4.26 -2.72 -14.94
N PHE A 17 3.55 -3.19 -13.91
CA PHE A 17 2.39 -2.48 -13.36
C PHE A 17 2.81 -1.15 -12.74
N THR A 18 3.77 -1.18 -11.82
CA THR A 18 4.29 0.00 -11.11
C THR A 18 4.87 1.01 -12.09
N ALA A 19 5.64 0.55 -13.08
CA ALA A 19 6.20 1.41 -14.11
C ALA A 19 5.13 2.17 -14.93
N ARG A 20 4.03 1.50 -15.29
CA ARG A 20 2.91 2.11 -16.02
C ARG A 20 2.14 3.10 -15.15
N VAL A 21 1.85 2.73 -13.90
CA VAL A 21 1.15 3.60 -12.94
C VAL A 21 1.95 4.88 -12.68
N CYS A 22 3.26 4.75 -12.49
CA CYS A 22 4.18 5.87 -12.28
C CYS A 22 4.60 6.57 -13.58
N LYS A 23 4.16 6.10 -14.76
CA LYS A 23 4.51 6.62 -16.09
C LYS A 23 6.03 6.77 -16.28
N LEU A 24 6.78 5.77 -15.82
CA LEU A 24 8.24 5.75 -15.96
C LEU A 24 8.64 5.66 -17.44
N PRO A 25 9.73 6.32 -17.87
CA PRO A 25 10.21 6.23 -19.24
C PRO A 25 10.66 4.79 -19.53
N ILE A 26 10.12 4.19 -20.59
CA ILE A 26 10.48 2.84 -21.02
C ILE A 26 11.28 2.95 -22.31
N THR A 27 12.52 2.50 -22.29
CA THR A 27 13.37 2.38 -23.48
C THR A 27 13.59 0.90 -23.82
N PRO A 28 13.87 0.56 -25.09
CA PRO A 28 14.30 -0.79 -25.44
C PRO A 28 15.52 -1.16 -24.59
N ALA A 29 15.54 -2.38 -24.03
CA ALA A 29 16.65 -2.77 -23.19
C ALA A 29 17.93 -2.95 -24.01
N SER A 30 19.02 -2.40 -23.51
CA SER A 30 20.36 -2.61 -24.06
C SER A 30 21.00 -3.92 -23.57
N GLN A 31 20.39 -4.57 -22.57
CA GLN A 31 20.92 -5.72 -21.88
C GLN A 31 20.00 -6.94 -21.96
N ILE A 32 20.59 -8.13 -21.93
CA ILE A 32 19.85 -9.40 -21.80
C ILE A 32 19.98 -9.86 -20.35
N ALA A 33 18.87 -9.94 -19.64
CA ALA A 33 18.81 -10.54 -18.32
C ALA A 33 18.41 -12.01 -18.39
N ARG A 34 19.02 -12.81 -17.52
CA ARG A 34 18.66 -14.21 -17.28
C ARG A 34 18.19 -14.37 -15.84
N GLN A 35 17.38 -15.39 -15.61
CA GLN A 35 16.98 -15.79 -14.27
C GLN A 35 18.18 -16.33 -13.48
N ALA A 36 17.98 -16.59 -12.19
CA ALA A 36 19.02 -17.06 -11.28
C ALA A 36 19.62 -18.42 -11.68
N ASP A 37 18.95 -19.17 -12.56
CA ASP A 37 19.47 -20.42 -13.14
C ASP A 37 20.58 -20.19 -14.19
N GLY A 38 20.80 -18.93 -14.62
CA GLY A 38 21.79 -18.54 -15.61
C GLY A 38 21.43 -18.96 -17.05
N VAL A 39 20.28 -19.59 -17.27
CA VAL A 39 19.90 -20.18 -18.56
C VAL A 39 18.61 -19.55 -19.07
N THR A 40 17.56 -19.49 -18.23
CA THR A 40 16.24 -19.00 -18.63
C THR A 40 16.26 -17.48 -18.82
N PRO A 41 15.90 -16.95 -20.00
CA PRO A 41 15.78 -15.51 -20.20
C PRO A 41 14.73 -14.91 -19.26
N LEU A 42 15.04 -13.74 -18.71
CA LEU A 42 14.08 -13.00 -17.90
C LEU A 42 13.08 -12.28 -18.83
N ASP A 43 11.79 -12.40 -18.56
CA ASP A 43 10.74 -11.76 -19.36
C ASP A 43 10.53 -10.29 -18.95
N PHE A 44 11.24 -9.39 -19.63
CA PHE A 44 11.18 -7.94 -19.41
C PHE A 44 10.65 -7.20 -20.66
N ILE A 45 10.06 -6.02 -20.42
CA ILE A 45 9.42 -5.17 -21.44
C ILE A 45 10.42 -4.15 -22.00
N GLY A 46 11.37 -3.71 -21.17
CA GLY A 46 12.37 -2.72 -21.51
C GLY A 46 13.18 -2.34 -20.28
N GLU A 47 13.92 -1.24 -20.39
CA GLU A 47 14.67 -0.65 -19.28
C GLU A 47 14.20 0.78 -19.02
N THR A 48 14.51 1.27 -17.82
CA THR A 48 14.25 2.65 -17.42
C THR A 48 15.50 3.28 -16.87
N HIS A 49 15.62 4.57 -17.12
CA HIS A 49 16.65 5.44 -16.58
C HIS A 49 15.95 6.67 -16.04
N CYS A 50 15.78 6.75 -14.72
CA CYS A 50 15.04 7.84 -14.10
C CYS A 50 15.56 8.17 -12.70
N ASN A 51 15.16 9.34 -12.21
CA ASN A 51 15.38 9.72 -10.82
C ASN A 51 14.07 9.53 -10.04
N VAL A 52 14.15 8.87 -8.90
CA VAL A 52 13.06 8.70 -7.94
C VAL A 52 13.38 9.47 -6.67
N THR A 53 12.36 9.99 -6.00
CA THR A 53 12.55 10.80 -4.80
C THR A 53 11.83 10.20 -3.60
N ARG A 54 12.41 10.43 -2.41
CA ARG A 54 11.79 10.13 -1.12
C ARG A 54 12.03 11.33 -0.20
N GLY A 55 10.99 12.13 0.03
CA GLY A 55 11.13 13.40 0.74
C GLY A 55 12.08 14.34 0.00
N SER A 56 13.14 14.79 0.65
CA SER A 56 14.20 15.63 0.06
C SER A 56 15.30 14.83 -0.65
N LEU A 57 15.31 13.50 -0.53
CA LEU A 57 16.34 12.64 -1.10
C LEU A 57 15.99 12.26 -2.54
N SER A 58 16.98 12.29 -3.42
CA SER A 58 16.86 11.92 -4.84
C SER A 58 17.80 10.77 -5.14
N PHE A 59 17.28 9.74 -5.82
CA PHE A 59 17.98 8.51 -6.12
C PHE A 59 17.90 8.23 -7.61
N GLN A 60 19.02 7.81 -8.20
CA GLN A 60 19.05 7.31 -9.56
C GLN A 60 18.61 5.85 -9.59
N LEU A 61 17.58 5.57 -10.40
CA LEU A 61 17.02 4.25 -10.62
C LEU A 61 17.17 3.87 -12.09
N ASP A 62 18.15 3.00 -12.33
CA ASP A 62 18.35 2.33 -13.61
C ASP A 62 17.97 0.86 -13.46
N GLY A 63 16.99 0.37 -14.20
CA GLY A 63 16.49 -0.99 -13.99
C GLY A 63 15.63 -1.55 -15.11
N LEU A 64 15.45 -2.87 -15.06
CA LEU A 64 14.65 -3.61 -16.04
C LEU A 64 13.19 -3.68 -15.62
N MET A 65 12.28 -3.47 -16.56
CA MET A 65 10.85 -3.58 -16.33
C MET A 65 10.38 -5.01 -16.58
N VAL A 66 10.06 -5.75 -15.53
CA VAL A 66 9.68 -7.16 -15.60
C VAL A 66 8.16 -7.29 -15.58
N LYS A 67 7.60 -8.21 -16.37
CA LYS A 67 6.13 -8.38 -16.44
C LYS A 67 5.51 -8.81 -15.12
N GLN A 68 6.18 -9.73 -14.42
CA GLN A 68 5.74 -10.28 -13.14
C GLN A 68 6.87 -10.14 -12.13
N LEU A 69 6.62 -9.35 -11.09
CA LEU A 69 7.52 -9.15 -9.95
C LEU A 69 6.64 -9.05 -8.70
N ASP A 70 6.98 -9.79 -7.64
CA ASP A 70 6.19 -9.83 -6.39
C ASP A 70 6.27 -8.52 -5.60
N VAL A 71 7.23 -7.66 -5.95
CA VAL A 71 7.44 -6.35 -5.36
C VAL A 71 7.31 -5.27 -6.44
N ASP A 72 6.98 -4.05 -6.01
CA ASP A 72 6.94 -2.88 -6.88
C ASP A 72 8.30 -2.62 -7.55
N VAL A 73 9.35 -2.57 -6.73
CA VAL A 73 10.75 -2.35 -7.16
C VAL A 73 11.68 -3.23 -6.33
N LEU A 74 12.51 -4.01 -7.01
CA LEU A 74 13.67 -4.69 -6.44
C LEU A 74 14.92 -3.84 -6.74
N ALA A 75 15.45 -3.20 -5.71
CA ALA A 75 16.67 -2.41 -5.78
C ALA A 75 17.86 -3.29 -5.38
N GLY A 76 18.60 -3.73 -6.40
CA GLY A 76 19.80 -4.55 -6.25
C GLY A 76 21.06 -3.75 -5.95
N ASN A 77 22.20 -4.43 -6.01
CA ASN A 77 23.52 -3.81 -5.81
C ASN A 77 23.79 -2.58 -6.69
N PRO A 78 23.37 -2.53 -7.97
CA PRO A 78 23.57 -1.32 -8.78
C PRO A 78 22.90 -0.09 -8.17
N PHE A 79 21.67 -0.21 -7.66
CA PHE A 79 20.99 0.90 -6.98
C PHE A 79 21.69 1.27 -5.68
N LEU A 80 22.07 0.28 -4.87
CA LEU A 80 22.71 0.48 -3.57
C LEU A 80 24.06 1.21 -3.72
N ALA A 81 24.90 0.75 -4.64
CA ALA A 81 26.21 1.34 -4.87
C ALA A 81 26.12 2.74 -5.50
N ARG A 82 25.21 2.93 -6.46
CA ARG A 82 25.04 4.22 -7.17
C ARG A 82 24.60 5.35 -6.23
N ASN A 83 23.75 5.01 -5.27
CA ASN A 83 23.12 5.99 -4.38
C ASN A 83 23.72 5.99 -2.96
N ASP A 84 24.83 5.28 -2.74
CA ASP A 84 25.47 5.10 -1.43
C ASP A 84 24.48 4.68 -0.34
N VAL A 85 23.70 3.63 -0.63
CA VAL A 85 22.72 3.05 0.29
C VAL A 85 23.30 1.77 0.88
N ALA A 86 23.44 1.74 2.20
CA ALA A 86 23.89 0.57 2.94
C ALA A 86 22.78 0.05 3.85
N VAL A 87 22.60 -1.28 3.89
CA VAL A 87 21.68 -1.93 4.81
C VAL A 87 22.48 -2.47 5.99
N ARG A 88 22.02 -2.19 7.21
CA ARG A 88 22.60 -2.71 8.46
C ARG A 88 21.57 -3.53 9.23
N PRO A 89 21.44 -4.84 8.93
CA PRO A 89 20.38 -5.67 9.47
C PRO A 89 20.33 -5.75 10.99
N THR A 90 21.49 -5.85 11.65
CA THR A 90 21.57 -5.97 13.11
C THR A 90 20.94 -4.79 13.84
N LYS A 91 21.03 -3.58 13.27
CA LYS A 91 20.40 -2.38 13.84
C LYS A 91 19.09 -1.99 13.17
N LYS A 92 18.67 -2.78 12.18
CA LYS A 92 17.54 -2.47 11.30
C LYS A 92 17.62 -1.04 10.73
N GLN A 93 18.78 -0.69 10.20
CA GLN A 93 19.05 0.64 9.64
C GLN A 93 19.29 0.53 8.13
N ILE A 94 18.79 1.50 7.39
CA ILE A 94 19.20 1.83 6.04
C ILE A 94 19.95 3.15 6.15
N ILE A 95 21.20 3.16 5.74
CA ILE A 95 22.09 4.32 5.79
C ILE A 95 22.22 4.85 4.37
N ILE A 96 22.03 6.14 4.16
CA ILE A 96 22.05 6.80 2.86
C ILE A 96 23.11 7.90 2.90
N GLY A 97 24.06 7.88 1.97
CA GLY A 97 25.13 8.88 1.89
C GLY A 97 26.03 8.91 3.12
N GLY A 98 26.06 7.84 3.92
CA GLY A 98 26.77 7.75 5.20
C GLY A 98 26.20 8.61 6.36
N ALA A 99 25.18 9.43 6.13
CA ALA A 99 24.66 10.39 7.11
C ALA A 99 23.19 10.14 7.49
N ASP A 100 22.34 9.92 6.50
CA ASP A 100 20.90 9.76 6.72
C ASP A 100 20.59 8.32 7.13
N ILE A 101 20.03 8.15 8.33
CA ILE A 101 19.71 6.83 8.88
C ILE A 101 18.19 6.67 8.94
N ILE A 102 17.68 5.71 8.17
CA ILE A 102 16.28 5.30 8.18
C ILE A 102 16.17 3.97 8.92
N TYR A 103 15.42 3.94 10.01
CA TYR A 103 15.13 2.71 10.74
C TYR A 103 13.98 1.96 10.08
N TYR A 104 14.12 0.64 9.95
CA TYR A 104 13.07 -0.24 9.47
C TYR A 104 12.72 -1.27 10.54
N GLY A 105 11.50 -1.79 10.53
CA GLY A 105 11.06 -2.76 11.55
C GLY A 105 11.13 -2.24 13.00
N THR A 106 11.27 -0.93 13.19
CA THR A 106 10.86 -0.23 14.40
C THR A 106 9.37 -0.02 14.28
N ASP A 107 8.61 -0.89 14.93
CA ASP A 107 7.34 -0.44 15.46
C ASP A 107 7.70 0.67 16.46
N GLU A 108 7.54 1.93 16.10
CA GLU A 108 7.22 2.93 17.12
C GLU A 108 5.78 2.69 17.62
N CYS A 109 5.51 1.46 18.06
CA CYS A 109 4.53 1.24 19.09
C CYS A 109 5.18 1.67 20.38
N LYS A 110 4.78 2.85 20.86
CA LYS A 110 4.80 3.17 22.29
C LYS A 110 4.45 1.90 23.06
N ALA A 111 5.35 1.53 23.97
CA ALA A 111 5.35 0.34 24.82
C ALA A 111 3.99 -0.39 24.93
N GLY A 112 3.94 -1.63 24.44
CA GLY A 112 2.89 -2.56 24.82
C GLY A 112 2.53 -3.62 23.78
N ALA A 113 2.96 -4.84 24.07
CA ALA A 113 2.45 -6.12 23.56
C ALA A 113 3.10 -6.70 22.29
N ALA A 114 3.45 -7.97 22.43
CA ALA A 114 4.02 -8.87 21.44
C ALA A 114 3.33 -8.83 20.08
N SER A 115 4.11 -9.19 19.05
CA SER A 115 3.67 -9.54 17.69
C SER A 115 2.61 -10.64 17.73
N VAL A 116 1.39 -10.20 18.00
CA VAL A 116 0.16 -10.81 17.56
C VAL A 116 -0.35 -9.80 16.56
N ARG A 117 -0.38 -10.15 15.26
CA ARG A 117 -1.18 -9.41 14.28
C ARG A 117 -2.64 -9.57 14.69
N ARG A 118 -3.04 -8.76 15.65
CA ARG A 118 -4.40 -8.68 16.14
C ARG A 118 -5.07 -7.71 15.20
N THR A 119 -5.80 -8.22 14.22
CA THR A 119 -6.92 -7.47 13.65
C THR A 119 -7.74 -7.01 14.84
N ARG A 120 -7.77 -5.70 15.07
CA ARG A 120 -8.57 -5.11 16.14
C ARG A 120 -9.81 -4.57 15.46
N PRO A 121 -10.88 -5.38 15.36
CA PRO A 121 -12.15 -4.84 14.93
C PRO A 121 -12.56 -3.73 15.89
N SER A 122 -12.56 -2.50 15.42
CA SER A 122 -13.16 -1.35 16.07
C SER A 122 -14.56 -1.15 15.49
N SER A 123 -15.58 -1.38 16.31
CA SER A 123 -16.95 -1.04 15.93
C SER A 123 -17.16 0.44 16.20
N CYS A 124 -17.33 1.23 15.14
CA CYS A 124 -17.88 2.57 15.23
C CYS A 124 -19.41 2.48 15.25
N GLU A 125 -19.98 2.56 16.44
CA GLU A 125 -21.42 2.75 16.60
C GLU A 125 -21.77 4.22 16.32
N SER A 126 -22.28 4.49 15.12
CA SER A 126 -22.88 5.79 14.82
C SER A 126 -24.26 5.86 15.47
N ARG A 127 -24.53 6.93 16.23
CA ARG A 127 -25.92 7.30 16.55
C ARG A 127 -26.69 7.50 15.26
N GLU A 128 -27.98 7.16 15.27
CA GLU A 128 -28.88 7.23 14.12
C GLU A 128 -28.81 8.60 13.46
N THR A 129 -28.01 8.71 12.40
CA THR A 129 -27.78 9.95 11.68
C THR A 129 -28.08 9.68 10.23
N VAL A 130 -29.09 10.36 9.70
CA VAL A 130 -29.41 10.34 8.27
C VAL A 130 -28.41 11.26 7.59
N THR A 131 -27.44 10.68 6.89
CA THR A 131 -26.46 11.42 6.07
C THR A 131 -27.02 11.63 4.67
N LEU A 132 -26.88 12.84 4.12
CA LEU A 132 -27.31 13.19 2.77
C LEU A 132 -26.26 12.80 1.71
N PRO A 133 -26.63 12.75 0.42
CA PRO A 133 -25.67 12.56 -0.66
C PRO A 133 -24.61 13.67 -0.65
N GLY A 134 -23.34 13.29 -0.50
CA GLY A 134 -22.21 14.22 -0.35
C GLY A 134 -21.70 14.36 1.08
N ASP A 135 -22.45 13.89 2.07
CA ASP A 135 -21.97 13.81 3.45
C ASP A 135 -21.03 12.62 3.64
N TYR A 136 -20.12 12.76 4.60
CA TYR A 136 -19.19 11.72 5.02
C TYR A 136 -19.30 11.49 6.51
N LEU A 137 -19.21 10.23 6.92
CA LEU A 137 -19.02 9.88 8.32
C LEU A 137 -17.54 9.97 8.64
N GLU A 138 -17.18 10.79 9.63
CA GLU A 138 -15.84 10.83 10.20
C GLU A 138 -15.81 9.92 11.44
N THR A 139 -14.87 8.99 11.47
CA THR A 139 -14.53 8.27 12.69
C THR A 139 -13.12 8.68 13.10
N PRO A 140 -12.93 9.26 14.30
CA PRO A 140 -11.60 9.55 14.81
C PRO A 140 -10.84 8.23 14.96
N CYS A 141 -9.68 8.13 14.33
CA CYS A 141 -8.85 6.95 14.40
C CYS A 141 -7.48 7.40 14.92
N ASP A 142 -7.08 6.89 16.09
CA ASP A 142 -5.88 7.31 16.83
C ASP A 142 -4.55 6.81 16.19
N VAL A 143 -4.53 6.64 14.86
CA VAL A 143 -3.47 5.92 14.14
C VAL A 143 -2.96 6.71 12.95
N ASN A 144 -1.67 6.50 12.65
CA ASN A 144 -0.84 7.27 11.74
C ASN A 144 -1.47 7.43 10.33
N THR A 145 -1.36 8.64 9.77
CA THR A 145 -2.08 9.14 8.58
C THR A 145 -1.76 8.43 7.27
N ASP A 146 -0.71 7.60 7.21
CA ASP A 146 -0.23 6.96 5.97
C ASP A 146 -0.61 5.47 5.84
N THR A 147 -1.51 4.98 6.69
CA THR A 147 -1.92 3.56 6.66
C THR A 147 -3.13 3.37 5.76
N LEU A 148 -3.06 2.40 4.85
CA LEU A 148 -4.19 1.96 4.03
C LEU A 148 -5.10 1.06 4.87
N TRP A 149 -6.40 1.36 4.93
CA TRP A 149 -7.37 0.61 5.69
C TRP A 149 -8.29 -0.18 4.78
N ALA A 150 -8.57 -1.43 5.14
CA ALA A 150 -9.62 -2.20 4.49
C ALA A 150 -10.96 -1.93 5.20
N LEU A 151 -11.94 -1.43 4.47
CA LEU A 151 -13.32 -1.32 4.92
C LEU A 151 -14.08 -2.55 4.44
N GLU A 152 -14.62 -3.34 5.38
CA GLU A 152 -15.46 -4.50 5.08
C GLU A 152 -16.94 -4.23 5.39
N PRO A 153 -17.87 -4.70 4.55
CA PRO A 153 -19.28 -4.69 4.89
C PRO A 153 -19.57 -5.59 6.09
N ARG A 154 -20.45 -5.12 6.99
CA ARG A 154 -21.09 -6.00 7.95
C ARG A 154 -22.06 -6.93 7.22
N LEU A 155 -21.74 -8.22 7.15
CA LEU A 155 -22.59 -9.24 6.52
C LEU A 155 -23.76 -9.66 7.43
N ASP A 156 -23.69 -9.30 8.71
CA ASP A 156 -24.72 -9.54 9.72
C ASP A 156 -25.77 -8.41 9.81
N SER A 157 -25.64 -7.33 9.03
CA SER A 157 -26.61 -6.23 9.01
C SER A 157 -27.87 -6.60 8.21
N ARG A 158 -29.04 -6.07 8.58
CA ARG A 158 -30.29 -6.30 7.83
C ARG A 158 -30.19 -5.94 6.33
N THR A 159 -29.31 -5.01 5.99
CA THR A 159 -29.01 -4.61 4.61
C THR A 159 -28.17 -5.62 3.83
N ASN A 160 -27.46 -6.54 4.51
CA ASN A 160 -26.50 -7.48 3.92
C ASN A 160 -26.69 -8.96 4.30
N ILE A 161 -27.63 -9.28 5.19
CA ILE A 161 -27.86 -10.63 5.75
C ILE A 161 -28.03 -11.73 4.68
N GLN A 162 -28.42 -11.39 3.45
CA GLN A 162 -28.59 -12.34 2.34
C GLN A 162 -27.68 -12.06 1.14
N SER A 163 -26.77 -11.09 1.27
CA SER A 163 -25.89 -10.67 0.19
C SER A 163 -24.58 -11.44 0.26
N LYS A 164 -24.12 -11.98 -0.87
CA LYS A 164 -22.72 -12.38 -1.00
C LYS A 164 -21.83 -11.16 -0.69
N PRO A 165 -20.59 -11.33 -0.18
CA PRO A 165 -19.73 -10.20 0.19
C PRO A 165 -19.52 -9.18 -0.94
N GLU A 166 -19.43 -9.68 -2.17
CA GLU A 166 -19.34 -8.90 -3.43
C GLU A 166 -20.61 -8.11 -3.80
N ARG A 167 -21.75 -8.41 -3.17
CA ARG A 167 -23.04 -7.73 -3.35
C ARG A 167 -23.52 -7.03 -2.07
N ALA A 168 -22.75 -7.10 -1.00
CA ALA A 168 -23.05 -6.42 0.25
C ALA A 168 -22.85 -4.91 0.07
N TRP A 169 -23.75 -4.14 0.64
CA TRP A 169 -23.64 -2.70 0.74
C TRP A 169 -22.91 -2.31 2.03
N ARG A 170 -21.73 -1.69 1.99
CA ARG A 170 -20.88 -1.34 0.84
C ARG A 170 -19.97 -2.48 0.42
N PRO A 171 -19.54 -2.55 -0.85
CA PRO A 171 -18.54 -3.53 -1.23
C PRO A 171 -17.23 -3.29 -0.45
N PRO A 172 -16.43 -4.34 -0.23
CA PRO A 172 -15.10 -4.21 0.34
C PRO A 172 -14.28 -3.18 -0.44
N GLN A 173 -13.66 -2.23 0.28
CA GLN A 173 -12.88 -1.15 -0.34
C GLN A 173 -11.72 -0.71 0.55
N GLU A 174 -10.66 -0.20 -0.06
CA GLU A 174 -9.52 0.37 0.65
C GLU A 174 -9.73 1.88 0.83
N ILE A 175 -9.45 2.39 2.04
CA ILE A 175 -9.64 3.79 2.42
C ILE A 175 -8.35 4.32 3.04
N LEU A 176 -8.00 5.55 2.68
CA LEU A 176 -6.91 6.30 3.29
C LEU A 176 -7.45 7.23 4.38
N LEU A 177 -6.67 7.48 5.43
CA LEU A 177 -7.00 8.52 6.39
C LEU A 177 -6.91 9.90 5.71
N VAL A 178 -7.88 10.76 6.02
CA VAL A 178 -7.86 12.16 5.63
C VAL A 178 -7.83 12.98 6.92
N SER A 179 -6.74 13.70 7.16
CA SER A 179 -6.57 14.57 8.33
C SER A 179 -6.74 13.89 9.69
N GLY A 180 -6.29 12.65 9.85
CA GLY A 180 -6.40 11.91 11.11
C GLY A 180 -7.80 11.31 11.38
N ALA A 181 -8.71 11.39 10.41
CA ALA A 181 -10.02 10.74 10.48
C ALA A 181 -10.25 9.81 9.27
N LEU A 182 -10.98 8.73 9.51
CA LEU A 182 -11.45 7.86 8.44
C LEU A 182 -12.75 8.47 7.90
N ARG A 183 -12.73 8.91 6.63
CA ARG A 183 -13.88 9.52 5.95
C ARG A 183 -14.58 8.50 5.07
N VAL A 184 -15.79 8.11 5.46
CA VAL A 184 -16.63 7.21 4.64
C VAL A 184 -17.70 8.04 3.93
N ALA A 185 -17.44 8.40 2.66
CA ALA A 185 -18.35 9.23 1.86
C ALA A 185 -19.58 8.45 1.41
N MET A 186 -20.80 8.90 1.76
CA MET A 186 -22.06 8.27 1.36
C MET A 186 -22.37 8.48 -0.12
N ILE A 187 -22.20 7.41 -0.91
CA ILE A 187 -22.63 7.39 -2.31
C ILE A 187 -24.13 7.10 -2.30
N PRO A 188 -24.98 7.93 -2.92
CA PRO A 188 -26.41 7.72 -2.94
C PRO A 188 -26.77 6.40 -3.63
N MET A 189 -27.54 5.56 -2.93
CA MET A 189 -28.23 4.42 -3.51
C MET A 189 -29.31 4.97 -4.46
N LEU A 190 -29.35 4.50 -5.72
CA LEU A 190 -30.49 4.77 -6.58
C LEU A 190 -31.76 4.25 -5.88
N LEU A 191 -32.63 5.21 -5.56
CA LEU A 191 -33.90 5.16 -4.84
C LEU A 191 -34.72 3.86 -5.05
N PHE A 192 -35.02 3.09 -3.98
CA PHE A 192 -36.27 2.30 -3.88
C PHE A 192 -36.68 2.02 -2.41
N TRP A 193 -37.74 2.75 -2.01
CA TRP A 193 -38.88 2.37 -1.14
C TRP A 193 -38.71 2.00 0.34
N LEU A 194 -39.03 3.03 1.15
CA LEU A 194 -40.05 3.09 2.23
C LEU A 194 -39.94 2.21 3.49
N ALA A 195 -39.85 2.95 4.60
CA ALA A 195 -40.28 2.65 5.96
C ALA A 195 -39.55 1.53 6.73
N GLY A 196 -38.80 1.95 7.75
CA GLY A 196 -38.37 1.05 8.82
C GLY A 196 -37.06 1.46 9.43
N ALA A 197 -37.14 2.14 10.57
CA ALA A 197 -36.00 2.65 11.31
C ALA A 197 -34.95 1.58 11.69
N SER A 198 -33.74 2.10 11.87
CA SER A 198 -32.80 1.77 12.95
C SER A 198 -31.54 0.96 12.62
N THR A 199 -30.45 1.64 13.00
CA THR A 199 -29.10 1.21 13.39
C THR A 199 -28.23 0.44 12.39
N SER A 200 -27.15 1.09 11.96
CA SER A 200 -25.98 0.45 11.35
C SER A 200 -24.71 1.01 12.00
N ALA A 201 -24.10 0.21 12.87
CA ALA A 201 -22.77 0.45 13.41
C ALA A 201 -21.72 -0.13 12.45
N LEU A 202 -20.77 0.71 12.03
CA LEU A 202 -19.64 0.38 11.16
C LEU A 202 -18.64 -0.48 11.94
N LEU A 203 -18.04 -1.51 11.33
CA LEU A 203 -16.89 -2.22 11.91
C LEU A 203 -15.67 -1.91 11.04
N VAL A 204 -14.73 -1.14 11.57
CA VAL A 204 -13.41 -0.91 10.98
C VAL A 204 -12.52 -2.06 11.51
N ARG A 205 -11.82 -2.80 10.66
CA ARG A 205 -11.01 -3.98 11.06
C ARG A 205 -9.52 -3.70 11.02
#